data_AF-A0A7Y2A3M4-F1
#
_entry.id   AF-A0A7Y2A3M4-F1
#
_cell.length_a   1.000
_cell.length_b   1.000
_cell.length_c   1.000
_cell.angle_alpha   90.00
_cell.angle_beta   90.00
_cell.angle_gamma   90.00
#
_symmetry.space_group_name_H-M   'P 1'
#
loop_
_entity.id
_entity.type
_entity.pdbx_description
1 polymer ?
#
loop_
_entity_poly.entity_id
_entity_poly.type
_entity_poly.pdbx_seq_one_letter_code
_entity_poly.pdbx_strand_id
1 'polypeptide(L)' 'ETFDVFPSGTSDVPSMHTDVVAFTQTERAILELTFPEKGRYMFHPHQSWMADRGAMGWFTAV' A
#
# COMPACT_ATOMS: atom_id res chain seq x y z
N GLU A 1 -1.21 0.74 9.15
CA GLU A 1 -0.64 -0.62 8.97
C GLU A 1 0.60 -0.56 8.12
N THR A 2 1.60 -1.35 8.48
CA THR A 2 2.79 -1.58 7.67
C THR A 2 2.60 -2.82 6.78
N PHE A 3 3.44 -2.95 5.76
CA PHE A 3 3.43 -4.02 4.76
C PHE A 3 4.85 -4.36 4.31
N ASP A 4 5.02 -5.60 3.87
CA ASP A 4 6.21 -6.04 3.14
C ASP A 4 6.07 -5.70 1.66
N VAL A 5 7.16 -5.20 1.06
CA VAL A 5 7.19 -4.75 -0.34
C VAL A 5 8.05 -5.70 -1.17
N PHE A 6 7.43 -6.27 -2.20
CA PHE A 6 8.08 -7.11 -3.20
C PHE A 6 8.07 -6.37 -4.55
N PRO A 7 9.15 -5.62 -4.88
CA PRO A 7 9.23 -4.85 -6.11
C PRO A 7 9.12 -5.76 -7.32
N SER A 8 8.37 -5.33 -8.33
CA SER A 8 8.16 -6.04 -9.60
C SER A 8 7.55 -7.44 -9.53
N GLY A 9 7.38 -8.04 -8.34
CA GLY A 9 6.89 -9.40 -8.14
C GLY A 9 7.85 -10.49 -8.63
N THR A 10 9.16 -10.23 -8.69
CA THR A 10 10.17 -11.13 -9.26
C THR A 10 11.02 -11.87 -8.22
N SER A 11 10.76 -11.62 -6.94
CA SER A 11 11.48 -12.20 -5.79
C SER A 11 10.45 -12.57 -4.73
N ASP A 12 10.66 -13.72 -4.07
CA ASP A 12 9.86 -14.17 -2.92
C ASP A 12 10.40 -13.62 -1.59
N VAL A 13 11.45 -12.79 -1.65
CA VAL A 13 12.02 -12.09 -0.48
C VAL A 13 11.67 -10.60 -0.58
N PRO A 14 11.07 -10.00 0.48
CA PRO A 14 10.74 -8.58 0.46
C PRO A 14 12.00 -7.72 0.52
N SER A 15 11.96 -6.58 -0.17
CA SER A 15 13.07 -5.63 -0.19
C SER A 15 13.04 -4.64 0.97
N MET A 16 11.85 -4.39 1.52
CA MET A 16 11.62 -3.44 2.61
C MET A 16 10.29 -3.73 3.33
N HIS A 17 10.16 -3.22 4.55
CA HIS A 17 8.94 -3.21 5.35
C HIS A 17 8.59 -1.76 5.72
N THR A 18 7.39 -1.28 5.35
CA THR A 18 7.01 0.14 5.49
C THR A 18 5.49 0.33 5.47
N ASP A 19 4.99 1.54 5.69
CA ASP A 19 3.59 1.94 5.53
C ASP A 19 3.35 2.83 4.29
N VAL A 20 4.40 3.29 3.63
CA VAL A 20 4.33 4.14 2.42
C VAL A 20 5.41 3.72 1.44
N VAL A 21 5.03 3.56 0.17
CA VAL A 21 5.94 3.32 -0.94
C VAL A 21 5.65 4.32 -2.07
N ALA A 22 6.70 4.79 -2.74
CA ALA A 22 6.57 5.65 -3.91
C ALA A 22 6.86 4.83 -5.18
N PHE A 23 6.12 5.12 -6.25
CA PHE A 23 6.31 4.52 -7.55
C PHE A 23 6.54 5.60 -8.60
N THR A 24 7.52 5.39 -9.48
CA THR A 24 7.61 6.10 -10.76
C THR A 24 6.67 5.49 -11.78
N GLN A 25 6.57 6.10 -12.97
CA GLN A 25 5.68 5.60 -14.01
C GLN A 25 6.06 4.17 -14.40
N THR A 26 5.08 3.27 -14.45
CA THR A 26 5.21 1.82 -14.78
C THR A 26 5.84 0.93 -13.71
N GLU A 27 6.27 1.49 -12.58
CA GLU A 27 6.65 0.66 -11.43
C GLU A 27 5.41 -0.01 -10.80
N ARG A 28 5.65 -1.19 -10.22
CA ARG A 28 4.64 -2.00 -9.53
C ARG A 28 5.31 -2.84 -8.45
N ALA A 29 4.56 -3.19 -7.43
CA ALA A 29 4.98 -4.11 -6.39
C ALA A 29 3.79 -4.95 -5.89
N ILE A 30 4.10 -6.10 -5.29
CA ILE A 30 3.17 -6.81 -4.41
C ILE A 30 3.39 -6.24 -3.00
N LEU A 31 2.29 -5.93 -2.31
CA LEU A 31 2.30 -5.49 -0.92
C LEU A 31 1.59 -6.55 -0.08
N GLU A 32 2.28 -7.09 0.93
CA GLU A 32 1.69 -8.05 1.86
C GLU A 32 1.52 -7.43 3.24
N LEU A 33 0.31 -7.51 3.81
CA LEU A 33 -0.01 -7.00 5.14
C LEU A 33 -1.02 -7.88 5.85
N THR A 34 -1.02 -7.78 7.17
CA THR A 34 -2.04 -8.38 8.04
C THR A 34 -2.75 -7.25 8.79
N PHE A 35 -4.08 -7.21 8.73
CA PHE A 35 -4.87 -6.30 9.56
C PHE A 35 -5.00 -6.88 10.97
N PRO A 36 -4.46 -6.22 12.02
CA PRO A 36 -4.46 -6.77 13.37
C PRO A 36 -5.85 -6.71 14.02
N GLU A 37 -6.69 -5.77 13.59
CA GLU A 37 -7.98 -5.48 14.22
C GLU A 37 -9.10 -5.41 13.16
N LYS A 38 -10.34 -5.61 13.61
CA LYS A 38 -11.52 -5.38 12.76
C LYS A 38 -11.75 -3.89 12.59
N GLY A 39 -12.13 -3.47 11.39
CA GLY A 39 -12.43 -2.06 11.14
C GLY A 39 -12.14 -1.60 9.72
N ARG A 40 -12.14 -0.27 9.55
CA ARG A 40 -11.86 0.38 8.27
C ARG A 40 -10.46 0.97 8.26
N TYR A 41 -9.69 0.61 7.24
CA TYR A 41 -8.32 1.07 7.03
C TYR A 41 -8.27 1.90 5.74
N MET A 42 -7.95 3.19 5.86
CA MET A 42 -7.84 4.07 4.69
C MET A 42 -6.56 3.74 3.92
N PHE A 43 -6.63 3.79 2.61
CA PHE A 43 -5.44 3.85 1.75
C PHE A 43 -5.61 4.99 0.75
N HIS A 44 -4.54 5.76 0.54
CA HIS A 44 -4.52 6.89 -0.37
C HIS A 44 -3.07 7.23 -0.74
N PRO A 45 -2.82 7.93 -1.88
CA PRO A 45 -1.55 8.56 -2.14
C PRO A 45 -1.26 9.62 -1.08
N HIS A 46 -0.02 9.67 -0.58
CA HIS A 46 0.40 10.70 0.37
C HIS A 46 0.56 12.10 -0.27
N GLN A 47 0.25 12.22 -1.57
CA GLN A 47 0.10 13.46 -2.31
C GLN A 47 -1.36 13.92 -2.22
N SER A 48 -1.64 14.91 -1.36
CA SER A 48 -3.00 15.38 -1.07
C SER A 48 -3.79 15.74 -2.32
N TRP A 49 -3.15 16.37 -3.33
CA TRP A 49 -3.84 16.78 -4.56
C TRP A 49 -4.38 15.61 -5.39
N MET A 50 -3.79 14.41 -5.27
CA MET A 50 -4.32 13.19 -5.89
C MET A 50 -5.45 12.60 -5.05
N ALA A 51 -5.25 12.52 -3.73
CA ALA A 51 -6.25 12.03 -2.79
C ALA A 51 -7.55 12.84 -2.89
N ASP A 52 -7.45 14.17 -2.91
CA ASP A 52 -8.56 15.12 -3.05
C ASP A 52 -9.31 14.98 -4.39
N ARG A 53 -8.66 14.38 -5.40
CA ARG A 53 -9.27 14.08 -6.72
C ARG A 53 -9.93 12.70 -6.78
N GLY A 54 -10.15 12.07 -5.63
CA GLY A 54 -10.90 10.82 -5.50
C GLY A 54 -10.04 9.56 -5.48
N ALA A 55 -8.71 9.68 -5.46
CA ALA A 55 -7.81 8.54 -5.37
C ALA A 55 -7.66 8.03 -3.91
N MET A 56 -8.76 7.88 -3.18
CA MET A 56 -8.77 7.35 -1.82
C MET A 56 -9.76 6.19 -1.69
N GLY A 57 -9.44 5.23 -0.85
CA GLY A 57 -10.27 4.06 -0.61
C GLY A 57 -10.14 3.53 0.81
N TRP A 58 -10.90 2.49 1.09
CA TRP A 58 -10.93 1.83 2.39
C TRP A 58 -10.90 0.31 2.22
N PHE A 59 -10.05 -0.37 2.97
CA PHE A 59 -10.24 -1.78 3.27
C PHE A 59 -11.15 -1.92 4.48
N THR A 60 -12.03 -2.92 4.48
CA THR A 60 -12.83 -3.28 5.66
C THR A 60 -12.42 -4.69 6.09
N ALA A 61 -11.70 -4.77 7.21
CA ALA A 61 -11.35 -6.04 7.85
C ALA A 61 -12.51 -6.48 8.74
N VAL A 62 -13.05 -7.67 8.46
CA VAL A 62 -14.26 -8.24 9.10
C VAL A 62 -13.96 -9.47 9.95
#